data_AF-A0A941S0G1-F1
#
_entry.id   AF-A0A941S0G1-F1
#
_cell.length_a   1.000
_cell.length_b   1.000
_cell.length_c   1.000
_cell.angle_alpha   90.00
_cell.angle_beta   90.00
_cell.angle_gamma   90.00
#
_symmetry.space_group_name_H-M   'P 1'
#
loop_
_entity.id
_entity.type
_entity.pdbx_description
1 polymer ?
#
loop_
_entity_poly.entity_id
_entity_poly.type
_entity_poly.pdbx_seq_one_letter_code
_entity_poly.pdbx_strand_id
1 'polypeptide(L)'
;MSDPLQQYSNAVLAYTASVHQARRVAEIVNRGATALRNWEHVQVTGILGEFPEEVRRRHASENDVCGDDWPGAQQIANVLLAYHQAKQALELAFSEIPEALRHAVKNPESVAPPR
;
A
#
# COMPACT_ATOMS: atom_id res chain seq x y z
N MET A 1 -2.29 11.61 -30.80
CA MET A 1 -1.29 11.95 -29.77
C MET A 1 -2.06 12.29 -28.51
N SER A 2 -1.83 11.57 -27.41
CA SER A 2 -2.48 11.88 -26.13
C SER A 2 -1.89 13.17 -25.56
N ASP A 3 -2.73 14.00 -24.93
CA ASP A 3 -2.29 15.25 -24.30
C ASP A 3 -1.30 14.95 -23.14
N PRO A 4 -0.08 15.51 -23.15
CA PRO A 4 0.91 15.31 -22.07
C PRO A 4 0.38 15.65 -20.68
N LEU A 5 -0.51 16.63 -20.54
CA LEU A 5 -1.13 16.97 -19.25
C LEU A 5 -2.10 15.88 -18.79
N GLN A 6 -2.82 15.27 -19.73
CA GLN A 6 -3.72 14.15 -19.41
C GLN A 6 -2.93 12.90 -19.06
N GLN A 7 -1.82 12.62 -19.75
CA GLN A 7 -0.90 11.53 -19.39
C GLN A 7 -0.32 11.73 -17.98
N TYR A 8 0.10 12.95 -17.65
CA TYR A 8 0.59 13.29 -16.32
C TYR A 8 -0.48 13.11 -15.24
N SER A 9 -1.70 13.60 -15.48
CA SER A 9 -2.84 13.43 -14.56
C SER A 9 -3.12 11.94 -14.29
N ASN A 10 -3.13 11.11 -15.34
CA ASN A 10 -3.30 9.66 -15.20
C ASN A 10 -2.15 9.02 -14.41
N ALA A 11 -0.91 9.46 -14.62
CA ALA A 11 0.24 8.97 -13.89
C ALA A 11 0.19 9.37 -12.40
N VAL A 12 -0.30 10.58 -12.08
CA VAL A 12 -0.55 11.02 -10.70
C VAL A 12 -1.58 10.12 -10.02
N LEU A 13 -2.69 9.81 -10.69
CA LEU A 13 -3.72 8.92 -10.15
C LEU A 13 -3.18 7.50 -9.90
N ALA A 14 -2.47 6.94 -10.87
CA ALA A 14 -1.86 5.62 -10.75
C ALA A 14 -0.82 5.57 -9.61
N TYR A 15 0.03 6.59 -9.50
CA TYR A 15 1.01 6.69 -8.42
C TYR A 15 0.34 6.82 -7.06
N THR A 16 -0.67 7.68 -6.93
CA THR A 16 -1.43 7.86 -5.68
C THR A 16 -2.10 6.54 -5.25
N ALA A 17 -2.74 5.83 -6.18
CA ALA A 17 -3.34 4.53 -5.90
C ALA A 17 -2.30 3.49 -5.43
N SER A 18 -1.13 3.44 -6.08
CA SER A 18 -0.04 2.54 -5.70
C SER A 18 0.52 2.85 -4.31
N VAL A 19 0.62 4.14 -3.94
CA VAL A 19 1.03 4.59 -2.60
C VAL A 19 0.04 4.12 -1.54
N HIS A 20 -1.26 4.29 -1.78
CA HIS A 20 -2.30 3.82 -0.85
C HIS A 20 -2.24 2.32 -0.65
N GLN A 21 -2.04 1.55 -1.73
CA GLN A 21 -1.92 0.11 -1.64
C GLN A 21 -0.66 -0.31 -0.86
N ALA A 22 0.49 0.32 -1.11
CA ALA A 22 1.73 0.09 -0.37
C ALA A 22 1.58 0.41 1.12
N ARG A 23 0.91 1.52 1.46
CA ARG A 23 0.62 1.89 2.86
C ARG A 23 -0.25 0.86 3.55
N ARG A 24 -1.30 0.38 2.89
CA ARG A 24 -2.19 -0.65 3.46
C ARG A 24 -1.42 -1.92 3.80
N VAL A 25 -0.56 -2.41 2.88
CA VAL A 25 0.28 -3.59 3.13
C VAL A 25 1.25 -3.33 4.28
N ALA A 26 1.92 -2.17 4.29
CA ALA A 26 2.86 -1.81 5.35
C ALA A 26 2.18 -1.70 6.73
N GLU A 27 0.97 -1.15 6.80
CA GLU A 27 0.18 -1.06 8.02
C GLU A 27 -0.21 -2.44 8.55
N ILE A 28 -0.62 -3.37 7.69
CA ILE A 28 -0.96 -4.74 8.09
C ILE A 28 0.29 -5.43 8.66
N VAL A 29 1.42 -5.35 7.95
CA VAL A 29 2.69 -5.93 8.41
C VAL A 29 3.12 -5.29 9.73
N ASN A 30 3.01 -3.97 9.88
CA ASN A 30 3.40 -3.28 11.12
C ASN A 30 2.47 -3.64 12.29
N ARG A 31 1.15 -3.69 12.07
CA ARG A 31 0.18 -4.13 13.07
C ARG A 31 0.48 -5.56 13.52
N GLY A 32 0.63 -6.49 12.58
CA GLY A 32 0.91 -7.88 12.93
C GLY A 32 2.30 -8.08 13.56
N ALA A 33 3.33 -7.36 13.12
CA ALA A 33 4.63 -7.38 13.78
C ALA A 33 4.57 -6.82 15.21
N THR A 34 3.78 -5.76 15.43
CA THR A 34 3.57 -5.17 16.77
C THR A 34 2.82 -6.13 17.68
N ALA A 35 1.77 -6.78 17.17
CA ALA A 35 1.04 -7.81 17.89
C ALA A 35 1.98 -8.98 18.25
N LEU A 36 2.74 -9.51 17.30
CA LEU A 36 3.68 -10.62 17.53
C LEU A 36 4.81 -10.28 18.52
N ARG A 37 5.15 -9.01 18.76
CA ARG A 37 6.07 -8.64 19.84
C ARG A 37 5.53 -8.99 21.23
N ASN A 38 4.21 -8.98 21.39
CA ASN A 38 3.51 -9.40 22.60
C ASN A 38 2.78 -10.74 22.39
N TRP A 39 3.43 -11.67 21.68
CA TRP A 39 2.82 -12.94 21.24
C TRP A 39 2.11 -13.74 22.34
N GLU A 40 2.57 -13.63 23.60
CA GLU A 40 1.95 -14.26 24.78
C GLU A 40 0.49 -13.81 25.02
N HIS A 41 0.11 -12.66 24.46
CA HIS A 41 -1.21 -12.03 24.61
C HIS A 41 -1.96 -11.87 23.29
N VAL A 42 -1.44 -12.44 22.19
CA VAL A 42 -2.03 -12.28 20.86
C VAL A 42 -2.70 -13.54 20.39
N GLN A 43 -3.97 -13.39 20.02
CA GLN A 43 -4.74 -14.43 19.36
C GLN A 43 -4.66 -14.21 17.85
N VAL A 44 -4.02 -15.15 17.14
CA VAL A 44 -4.04 -15.15 15.67
C VAL A 44 -5.27 -15.93 15.22
N THR A 45 -6.19 -15.25 14.56
CA THR A 45 -7.42 -15.85 14.02
C THR A 45 -7.23 -16.21 12.53
N GLY A 46 -8.09 -17.05 11.96
CA GLY A 46 -7.95 -17.44 10.54
C GLY A 46 -6.82 -18.44 10.21
N ILE A 47 -6.21 -19.06 11.22
CA ILE A 47 -5.32 -20.21 10.98
C ILE A 47 -6.22 -21.41 10.65
N LEU A 48 -6.15 -21.92 9.43
CA LEU A 48 -6.84 -23.14 9.02
C LEU A 48 -6.32 -24.33 9.85
N GLY A 49 -7.09 -24.70 10.88
CA GLY A 49 -6.82 -25.80 11.80
C GLY A 49 -7.95 -25.90 12.83
N GLU A 50 -8.25 -27.11 13.30
CA GLU A 50 -9.37 -27.53 14.16
C GLU A 50 -9.40 -26.84 15.55
N PHE A 51 -9.48 -25.51 15.60
CA PHE A 51 -9.58 -24.76 16.85
C PHE A 51 -11.04 -24.70 17.33
N PRO A 52 -11.33 -24.98 18.61
CA PRO A 52 -12.70 -24.99 19.15
C PRO A 52 -13.42 -23.65 18.95
N GLU A 53 -14.66 -23.70 18.44
CA GLU A 53 -15.51 -22.53 18.13
C GLU A 53 -15.69 -21.58 19.33
N GLU A 54 -15.64 -22.11 20.56
CA GLU A 54 -15.83 -21.37 21.81
C GLU A 54 -14.69 -20.38 22.11
N VAL A 55 -13.49 -20.62 21.57
CA VAL A 55 -12.31 -19.74 21.73
C VAL A 55 -12.24 -18.70 20.61
N ARG A 56 -12.86 -19.00 19.45
CA ARG A 56 -12.77 -18.18 18.21
C ARG A 56 -13.49 -16.83 18.29
N ARG A 57 -14.36 -16.59 19.28
CA ARG A 57 -15.21 -15.38 19.35
C ARG A 57 -15.02 -14.53 20.60
N ARG A 58 -14.15 -14.90 21.54
CA ARG A 58 -14.19 -14.29 22.88
C ARG A 58 -13.43 -12.97 23.02
N HIS A 59 -12.47 -12.68 22.15
CA HIS A 59 -11.73 -11.43 22.20
C HIS A 59 -11.39 -10.98 20.79
N ALA A 60 -12.29 -10.24 20.13
CA ALA A 60 -11.83 -9.30 19.10
C ALA A 60 -11.10 -8.17 19.84
N SER A 61 -9.88 -8.44 20.29
CA SER A 61 -9.04 -7.40 20.90
C SER A 61 -8.52 -6.51 19.77
N GLU A 62 -8.16 -5.26 20.09
CA GLU A 62 -7.43 -4.40 19.15
C GLU A 62 -6.11 -5.01 18.63
N ASN A 63 -5.66 -6.12 19.22
CA ASN A 63 -4.45 -6.86 18.86
C ASN A 63 -4.70 -8.16 18.09
N ASP A 64 -5.95 -8.45 17.69
CA ASP A 64 -6.25 -9.61 16.87
C ASP A 64 -5.68 -9.44 15.46
N VAL A 65 -4.83 -10.39 15.05
CA VAL A 65 -4.29 -10.45 13.69
C VAL A 65 -4.97 -11.62 12.99
N CYS A 66 -5.70 -11.33 11.91
CA CYS A 66 -6.21 -12.38 11.03
C CYS A 66 -5.07 -12.87 10.13
N GLY A 67 -4.83 -14.18 10.11
CA GLY A 67 -3.86 -14.82 9.23
C GLY A 67 -4.17 -14.61 7.74
N ASP A 68 -5.46 -14.51 7.38
CA ASP A 68 -5.90 -14.27 6.01
C ASP A 68 -5.57 -12.85 5.51
N ASP A 69 -5.45 -11.88 6.44
CA ASP A 69 -5.06 -10.51 6.10
C ASP A 69 -3.53 -10.39 5.91
N TRP A 70 -2.75 -11.38 6.38
CA TRP A 70 -1.30 -11.34 6.27
C TRP A 70 -0.87 -11.43 4.80
N PRO A 71 -0.18 -10.41 4.26
CA PRO A 71 0.17 -10.39 2.86
C PRO A 71 1.22 -11.45 2.54
N GLY A 72 0.96 -12.25 1.50
CA GLY A 72 1.95 -13.18 0.98
C GLY A 72 3.15 -12.46 0.35
N ALA A 73 4.30 -13.12 0.29
CA ALA A 73 5.53 -12.54 -0.30
C ALA A 73 5.32 -12.04 -1.74
N GLN A 74 4.54 -12.76 -2.55
CA GLN A 74 4.20 -12.34 -3.91
C GLN A 74 3.34 -11.06 -3.94
N GLN A 75 2.41 -10.91 -2.99
CA GLN A 75 1.58 -9.71 -2.91
C GLN A 75 2.42 -8.50 -2.54
N ILE A 76 3.35 -8.65 -1.59
CA ILE A 76 4.31 -7.59 -1.21
C ILE A 76 5.16 -7.19 -2.42
N ALA A 77 5.73 -8.19 -3.12
CA ALA A 77 6.56 -7.95 -4.31
C ALA A 77 5.78 -7.22 -5.43
N ASN A 78 4.54 -7.64 -5.69
CA ASN A 78 3.67 -7.01 -6.69
C ASN A 78 3.36 -5.54 -6.34
N VAL A 79 3.09 -5.26 -5.07
CA VAL A 79 2.79 -3.90 -4.61
C VAL A 79 4.02 -2.98 -4.70
N LEU A 80 5.19 -3.48 -4.32
CA LEU A 80 6.45 -2.75 -4.49
C LEU A 80 6.74 -2.47 -5.97
N LEU A 81 6.58 -3.47 -6.82
CA LEU A 81 6.78 -3.33 -8.27
C LEU A 81 5.83 -2.27 -8.85
N ALA A 82 4.55 -2.35 -8.53
CA ALA A 82 3.54 -1.39 -8.98
C ALA A 82 3.85 0.04 -8.49
N TYR A 83 4.29 0.19 -7.25
CA TYR A 83 4.71 1.48 -6.71
C TYR A 83 5.89 2.07 -7.48
N HIS A 84 6.96 1.29 -7.72
CA HIS A 84 8.14 1.77 -8.43
C HIS A 84 7.85 2.08 -9.90
N GLN A 85 7.06 1.25 -10.57
CA GLN A 85 6.63 1.48 -11.95
C GLN A 85 5.78 2.76 -12.06
N ALA A 86 4.83 2.96 -11.15
CA ALA A 86 3.98 4.15 -11.17
C ALA A 86 4.78 5.43 -10.86
N LYS A 87 5.77 5.35 -9.96
CA LYS A 87 6.70 6.45 -9.70
C LYS A 87 7.50 6.82 -10.96
N GLN A 88 8.10 5.82 -11.61
CA GLN A 88 8.87 6.04 -12.83
C GLN A 88 8.00 6.61 -13.96
N ALA A 89 6.78 6.10 -14.11
CA ALA A 89 5.82 6.61 -15.10
C ALA A 89 5.43 8.06 -14.83
N LEU A 90 5.27 8.45 -13.56
CA LEU A 90 5.01 9.84 -13.16
C LEU A 90 6.17 10.77 -13.50
N GLU A 91 7.40 10.36 -13.21
CA GLU A 91 8.62 11.12 -13.53
C GLU A 91 8.78 11.29 -15.06
N LEU A 92 8.54 10.23 -15.83
CA LEU A 92 8.57 10.27 -17.29
C LEU A 92 7.47 11.21 -17.84
N ALA A 93 6.23 11.05 -17.39
CA ALA A 93 5.13 11.90 -17.83
C ALA A 93 5.37 13.39 -17.50
N PHE A 94 6.01 13.69 -16.37
CA PHE A 94 6.40 15.06 -16.03
C PHE A 94 7.48 15.60 -16.98
N SER A 95 8.46 14.78 -17.35
CA SER A 95 9.52 15.16 -18.28
C SER A 95 9.00 15.48 -19.69
N GLU A 96 7.92 14.80 -20.10
CA GLU A 96 7.25 15.00 -21.39
C GLU A 96 6.39 16.27 -21.44
N ILE A 97 6.01 16.85 -20.29
CA ILE A 97 5.30 18.14 -20.27
C ILE A 97 6.26 19.25 -20.74
N PRO A 98 5.87 20.06 -21.74
CA PRO A 98 6.64 21.23 -22.16
C PRO A 98 6.94 22.16 -20.98
N GLU A 99 8.16 22.70 -20.90
CA GLU A 99 8.60 23.52 -19.76
C GLU A 99 7.67 24.72 -19.50
N ALA A 100 7.14 25.32 -20.57
CA ALA A 100 6.15 26.38 -20.51
C ALA A 100 4.82 26.00 -19.84
N LEU A 101 4.54 24.71 -19.62
CA LEU A 101 3.33 24.21 -18.96
C LEU A 101 3.63 23.54 -17.60
N ARG A 102 4.91 23.30 -17.26
CA ARG A 102 5.29 22.59 -16.02
C ARG A 102 4.92 23.36 -14.74
N HIS A 103 4.80 24.67 -14.81
CA HIS A 103 4.35 25.50 -13.69
C HIS A 103 2.87 25.28 -13.32
N ALA A 104 2.07 24.72 -14.24
CA ALA A 104 0.66 24.43 -14.02
C ALA A 104 0.42 23.08 -13.32
N VAL A 105 1.47 22.28 -13.12
CA VAL A 105 1.39 20.95 -12.50
C VAL A 105 2.30 20.85 -11.29
N LYS A 106 1.91 20.05 -10.29
CA LYS A 106 2.75 19.77 -9.12
C LYS A 106 3.98 18.97 -9.55
N ASN A 107 5.12 19.19 -8.91
CA ASN A 107 6.31 18.36 -9.12
C ASN A 107 6.04 16.94 -8.59
N PRO A 108 6.43 15.86 -9.30
CA PRO A 108 6.31 14.47 -8.85
C PRO A 108 6.71 14.22 -7.38
N GLU A 109 7.75 14.89 -6.88
CA GLU A 109 8.22 14.73 -5.49
C GLU A 109 7.21 15.24 -4.45
N SER A 110 6.36 16.21 -4.83
CA SER A 110 5.31 16.77 -3.98
C SER A 110 3.98 16.01 -4.05
N VAL A 111 3.89 15.02 -4.94
CA VAL A 111 2.66 14.20 -5.13
C VAL A 111 2.61 13.06 -4.10
N ALA A 112 3.75 12.61 -3.59
CA ALA A 112 3.79 11.64 -2.49
C ALA A 112 3.49 12.32 -1.14
N PRO A 113 2.68 11.71 -0.24
CA PRO A 113 2.35 12.34 1.03
C PRO A 113 3.54 12.26 2.00
N PRO A 114 3.59 13.13 3.03
CA PRO A 114 4.67 13.16 4.03
C PRO A 114 4.85 11.79 4.72
N ARG A 115 6.09 11.59 5.19
CA ARG A 115 6.58 10.40 5.90
C ARG A 115 5.74 10.07 7.12
#